data_AF-A0AAP9SHB1-F1
#
_entry.id   AF-A0AAP9SHB1-F1
#
_cell.length_a   1.000
_cell.length_b   1.000
_cell.length_c   1.000
_cell.angle_alpha   90.00
_cell.angle_beta   90.00
_cell.angle_gamma   90.00
#
_symmetry.space_group_name_H-M   'P 1'
#
loop_
_entity.id
_entity.type
_entity.pdbx_description
1 polymer ?
#
loop_
_entity_poly.entity_id
_entity_poly.type
_entity_poly.pdbx_seq_one_letter_code
_entity_poly.pdbx_strand_id
1 'polypeptide(L)'
;MAQHIKSHNSEAAPTTKQGRRFRVPQYGWFHYLFCSTDEADMLQQAYWRRGVRVERSLNADRLTWTVSVYLPVRAHLPRTHACYRQRVWR
;
A
#
# COMPACT_ATOMS: atom_id res chain seq x y z
N MET A 1 6.98 64.01 26.65
CA MET A 1 5.74 63.21 26.71
C MET A 1 5.94 61.99 25.82
N ALA A 2 6.03 60.81 26.43
CA ALA A 2 6.43 59.56 25.77
C ALA A 2 5.30 58.99 24.92
N GLN A 3 5.58 58.67 23.66
CA GLN A 3 4.67 57.90 22.81
C GLN A 3 5.24 56.49 22.62
N HIS A 4 4.54 55.55 23.21
CA HIS A 4 4.77 54.12 23.19
C HIS A 4 4.10 53.53 21.94
N ILE A 5 4.88 53.10 20.94
CA ILE A 5 4.34 52.47 19.72
C ILE A 5 4.69 50.98 19.75
N LYS A 6 3.64 50.19 20.01
CA LYS A 6 3.62 48.73 20.12
C LYS A 6 4.10 48.09 18.82
N SER A 7 5.21 47.37 18.88
CA SER A 7 5.65 46.44 17.84
C SER A 7 4.57 45.38 17.61
N HIS A 8 3.84 45.51 16.50
CA HIS A 8 2.88 44.52 16.07
C HIS A 8 3.63 43.33 15.47
N ASN A 9 3.67 42.23 16.23
CA ASN A 9 4.05 40.91 15.74
C ASN A 9 3.21 40.58 14.51
N SER A 10 3.84 40.60 13.33
CA SER A 10 3.27 40.01 12.10
C SER A 10 3.98 38.70 11.82
N GLU A 11 3.90 37.75 12.74
CA GLU A 11 4.23 36.36 12.45
C GLU A 11 2.97 35.71 11.86
N ALA A 12 2.71 36.02 10.59
CA ALA A 12 1.70 35.30 9.82
C ALA A 12 2.28 33.91 9.50
N ALA A 13 2.06 32.96 10.41
CA ALA A 13 2.35 31.55 10.15
C ALA A 13 1.62 31.13 8.86
N PRO A 14 2.30 30.47 7.89
CA PRO A 14 1.61 29.96 6.72
C PRO A 14 0.59 28.93 7.18
N THR A 15 -0.69 29.26 7.03
CA THR A 15 -1.81 28.35 7.29
C THR A 15 -1.73 27.20 6.31
N THR A 16 -1.00 26.17 6.71
CA THR A 16 -0.86 24.93 5.95
C THR A 16 -2.22 24.23 5.99
N LYS A 17 -3.07 24.52 5.00
CA LYS A 17 -4.31 23.78 4.78
C LYS A 17 -3.91 22.35 4.43
N GLN A 18 -3.88 21.45 5.43
CA GLN A 18 -3.63 20.02 5.24
C GLN A 18 -4.75 19.42 4.40
N GLY A 19 -4.59 19.52 3.08
CA GLY A 19 -5.42 18.86 2.09
C GLY A 19 -5.40 17.34 2.27
N ARG A 20 -6.47 16.72 1.78
CA ARG A 20 -6.76 15.28 1.72
C ARG A 20 -5.47 14.43 1.75
N ARG A 21 -5.17 13.82 2.90
CA ARG A 21 -4.02 12.93 3.08
C ARG A 21 -4.16 11.77 2.09
N PHE A 22 -3.40 11.79 0.99
CA PHE A 22 -3.13 10.60 0.21
C PHE A 22 -2.32 9.69 1.12
N ARG A 23 -2.97 8.68 1.71
CA ARG A 23 -2.27 7.70 2.54
C ARG A 23 -1.27 6.98 1.65
N VAL A 24 -0.02 6.92 2.10
CA VAL A 24 1.03 6.14 1.45
C VAL A 24 0.57 4.68 1.40
N PRO A 25 0.58 4.02 0.24
CA PRO A 25 0.26 2.61 0.16
C PRO A 25 1.26 1.81 1.01
N GLN A 26 0.73 0.95 1.87
CA GLN A 26 1.57 0.01 2.61
C GLN A 26 2.00 -1.09 1.65
N TYR A 27 3.20 -1.62 1.82
CA TYR A 27 3.69 -2.73 1.01
C TYR A 27 3.93 -3.95 1.89
N GLY A 28 3.74 -5.13 1.31
CA GLY A 28 3.91 -6.39 2.00
C GLY A 28 4.35 -7.49 1.04
N TRP A 29 4.94 -8.53 1.60
CA TRP A 29 5.28 -9.73 0.86
C TRP A 29 4.08 -10.68 0.80
N PHE A 30 3.74 -11.10 -0.40
CA PHE A 30 2.75 -12.14 -0.66
C PHE A 30 3.46 -13.41 -1.10
N HIS A 31 3.12 -14.54 -0.50
CA HIS A 31 3.79 -15.82 -0.76
C HIS A 31 2.85 -16.79 -1.47
N TYR A 32 3.27 -17.28 -2.63
CA TYR A 32 2.68 -18.44 -3.28
C TYR A 32 3.48 -19.67 -2.87
N LEU A 33 2.84 -20.58 -2.14
CA LEU A 33 3.45 -21.79 -1.62
C LEU A 33 3.20 -22.94 -2.60
N PHE A 34 4.16 -23.88 -2.65
CA PHE A 34 4.04 -25.14 -3.39
C PHE A 34 3.76 -24.99 -4.89
N CYS A 35 4.33 -23.98 -5.55
CA CYS A 35 4.20 -23.81 -6.99
C CYS A 35 5.06 -24.82 -7.76
N SER A 36 4.54 -25.27 -8.90
CA SER A 36 5.33 -25.99 -9.90
C SER A 36 6.32 -25.03 -10.62
N THR A 37 7.29 -25.58 -11.35
CA THR A 37 8.29 -24.78 -12.08
C THR A 37 7.62 -23.87 -13.12
N ASP A 38 6.69 -24.40 -13.91
CA ASP A 38 6.00 -23.64 -14.95
C ASP A 38 5.15 -22.51 -14.35
N GLU A 39 4.45 -22.78 -13.25
CA GLU A 39 3.68 -21.76 -12.52
C GLU A 39 4.59 -20.67 -11.96
N ALA A 40 5.73 -21.04 -11.38
CA ALA A 40 6.68 -20.09 -10.81
C ALA A 40 7.25 -19.17 -11.90
N ASP A 41 7.61 -19.73 -13.06
CA ASP A 41 8.12 -18.96 -14.20
C ASP A 41 7.05 -18.03 -14.79
N MET A 42 5.81 -18.51 -14.93
CA MET A 42 4.68 -17.68 -15.34
C MET A 42 4.44 -16.51 -14.38
N LEU A 43 4.41 -16.77 -13.07
CA LEU A 43 4.22 -15.74 -12.04
C LEU A 43 5.35 -14.70 -12.11
N GLN A 44 6.59 -15.15 -12.21
CA GLN A 44 7.75 -14.28 -12.27
C GLN A 44 7.71 -13.36 -13.49
N GLN A 45 7.41 -13.91 -14.68
CA GLN A 45 7.26 -13.10 -15.90
C GLN A 45 6.10 -12.11 -15.81
N ALA A 46 4.94 -12.53 -15.29
CA ALA A 46 3.77 -11.67 -15.17
C ALA A 46 4.03 -10.48 -14.24
N TYR A 47 4.70 -10.71 -13.11
CA TYR A 47 5.03 -9.64 -12.15
C TYR A 47 6.22 -8.78 -12.58
N TRP A 48 7.20 -9.33 -13.30
CA TRP A 48 8.25 -8.54 -13.93
C TRP A 48 7.72 -7.56 -14.97
N ARG A 49 6.77 -7.98 -15.80
CA ARG A 49 6.08 -7.06 -16.74
C ARG A 49 5.34 -5.93 -16.03
N ARG A 50 4.91 -6.16 -14.78
CA ARG A 50 4.28 -5.14 -13.92
C ARG A 50 5.29 -4.28 -13.15
N GLY A 51 6.59 -4.55 -13.26
CA GLY A 51 7.64 -3.84 -12.51
C GLY A 51 7.64 -4.14 -11.01
N VAL A 52 7.09 -5.29 -10.60
CA VAL A 52 6.98 -5.69 -9.19
C VAL A 52 8.20 -6.53 -8.81
N ARG A 53 8.70 -6.35 -7.58
CA ARG A 53 9.79 -7.18 -7.04
C ARG A 53 9.27 -8.58 -6.73
N VAL A 54 9.98 -9.58 -7.24
CA VAL A 54 9.68 -11.00 -7.06
C VAL A 54 10.94 -11.70 -6.60
N GLU A 55 10.80 -12.57 -5.61
CA GLU A 55 11.81 -13.51 -5.15
C GLU A 55 11.29 -14.93 -5.32
N ARG A 56 12.18 -15.85 -5.70
CA ARG A 56 11.86 -17.27 -5.86
C ARG A 56 12.81 -18.08 -4.99
N SER A 57 12.26 -18.95 -4.15
CA SER A 57 13.02 -19.86 -3.29
C SER A 57 12.60 -21.30 -3.55
N LEU A 58 13.55 -22.22 -3.61
CA LEU A 58 13.26 -23.65 -3.69
C LEU A 58 12.85 -24.16 -2.29
N ASN A 59 11.79 -24.96 -2.22
CA ASN A 59 11.35 -25.56 -0.96
C ASN A 59 12.23 -26.76 -0.56
N ALA A 60 12.12 -27.17 0.70
CA ALA A 60 12.87 -28.31 1.25
C ALA A 60 12.61 -29.63 0.48
N ASP A 61 11.42 -29.78 -0.10
CA ASP A 61 11.01 -30.93 -0.90
C ASP A 61 11.72 -31.00 -2.26
N ARG A 62 12.52 -29.99 -2.64
CA ARG A 62 13.30 -29.85 -3.89
C ARG A 62 12.49 -29.94 -5.19
N LEU A 63 11.19 -30.17 -5.11
CA LEU A 63 10.27 -30.28 -6.24
C LEU A 63 9.46 -29.00 -6.43
N THR A 64 9.14 -28.31 -5.33
CA THR A 64 8.25 -27.15 -5.35
C THR A 64 8.98 -25.85 -5.08
N TRP A 65 8.43 -24.77 -5.62
CA TRP A 65 8.94 -23.42 -5.45
C TRP A 65 8.01 -22.60 -4.56
N THR A 66 8.60 -21.70 -3.80
CA THR A 66 7.88 -20.60 -3.14
C THR A 66 8.23 -19.30 -3.86
N VAL A 67 7.19 -18.59 -4.31
CA VAL A 67 7.33 -17.31 -5.00
C VAL A 67 6.82 -16.20 -4.08
N SER A 68 7.71 -15.28 -3.71
CA SER A 68 7.41 -14.14 -2.85
C SER A 68 7.35 -12.87 -3.69
N VAL A 69 6.24 -12.13 -3.61
CA VAL A 69 5.99 -10.95 -4.44
C VAL A 69 5.73 -9.74 -3.54
N TYR A 70 6.41 -8.63 -3.80
CA TYR A 70 6.27 -7.41 -3.02
C TYR A 70 5.16 -6.51 -3.57
N LEU A 71 3.96 -6.62 -3.00
CA LEU A 71 2.76 -5.94 -3.50
C LEU A 71 2.31 -4.81 -2.57
N PRO A 72 1.69 -3.75 -3.11
CA PRO A 72 1.01 -2.76 -2.30
C PRO A 72 -0.21 -3.40 -1.63
N VAL A 73 -0.18 -3.49 -0.31
CA VAL A 73 -1.28 -3.97 0.53
C VAL A 73 -2.29 -2.85 0.69
N ARG A 74 -3.54 -3.13 0.28
CA ARG A 74 -4.66 -2.28 0.65
C ARG A 74 -4.95 -2.47 2.14
N ALA A 75 -4.70 -1.43 2.93
CA ALA A 75 -4.95 -1.47 4.37
C ALA A 75 -6.42 -1.70 4.75
N HIS A 76 -7.36 -1.39 3.84
CA HIS A 76 -8.79 -1.55 4.07
C HIS A 76 -9.42 -2.22 2.85
N LEU A 77 -10.40 -3.09 3.11
CA LEU A 77 -11.24 -3.63 2.06
C LEU A 77 -12.01 -2.49 1.38
N PRO A 78 -12.24 -2.59 0.05
CA PRO A 78 -13.12 -1.66 -0.63
C PRO A 78 -14.49 -1.68 0.05
N ARG A 79 -15.12 -0.50 0.17
CA ARG A 79 -16.46 -0.40 0.74
C ARG A 79 -17.41 -1.30 -0.03
N THR A 80 -18.07 -2.22 0.67
CA THR A 80 -19.11 -3.07 0.08
C THR A 80 -20.20 -2.19 -0.55
N HIS A 81 -20.48 -2.43 -1.83
CA HIS A 81 -21.51 -1.70 -2.55
C HIS A 81 -22.88 -1.92 -1.89
N ALA A 82 -23.76 -0.92 -1.99
CA ALA A 82 -25.06 -0.94 -1.34
C ALA A 82 -25.95 -2.11 -1.80
N CYS A 83 -25.81 -2.55 -3.05
CA CYS A 83 -26.56 -3.67 -3.62
C CYS A 83 -26.26 -5.02 -2.93
N TYR A 84 -25.06 -5.17 -2.35
CA TYR A 84 -24.66 -6.39 -1.64
C TYR A 84 -24.87 -6.30 -0.13
N ARG A 85 -25.33 -5.16 0.40
CA ARG A 85 -25.63 -5.00 1.83
C ARG A 85 -27.05 -5.49 2.10
N GLN A 86 -27.16 -6.64 2.74
CA GLN A 86 -28.43 -7.12 3.28
C GLN A 86 -29.00 -6.11 4.29
N ARG A 87 -30.32 -5.91 4.23
CA ARG A 87 -31.04 -4.85 4.99
C ARG A 87 -31.01 -5.06 6.51
N VAL A 88 -30.78 -6.30 6.96
CA VAL A 88 -30.64 -6.68 8.38
C VAL A 88 -29.31 -6.22 8.99
N TRP A 89 -28.28 -5.95 8.18
CA TRP A 89 -26.95 -5.48 8.63
C TRP A 89 -26.74 -3.98 8.35
N ARG A 90 -27.85 -3.22 8.25
CA ARG A 90 -27.78 -1.76 8.17
C ARG A 90 -27.55 -1.13 9.52
#